data_AF-A0A9P6XSA6-F1
#
_entry.id   AF-A0A9P6XSA6-F1
#
_cell.length_a   1.000
_cell.length_b   1.000
_cell.length_c   1.000
_cell.angle_alpha   90.00
_cell.angle_beta   90.00
_cell.angle_gamma   90.00
#
_symmetry.space_group_name_H-M   'P 1'
#
loop_
_entity.id
_entity.type
_entity.pdbx_description
1 polymer ?
#
loop_
_entity_poly.entity_id
_entity_poly.type
_entity_poly.pdbx_seq_one_letter_code
_entity_poly.pdbx_strand_id
1 'polypeptide(L)'
;MDKDPEAIAVAERDFAPDPRVSIFRGSFAQLLQWDATAAGLDGVLFDLGVSSPQLDVAERGFSFGKDGPLDMRMDPDSGESAAQWINRVEDREIADVLRSPAPPNSPS
;
A
#
# COMPACT_ATOMS: atom_id res chain seq x y z
N MET A 1 6.72 -2.15 9.05
CA MET A 1 5.73 -2.97 8.33
C MET A 1 5.35 -2.27 7.06
N ASP A 2 5.00 -3.00 6.03
CA ASP A 2 4.46 -2.46 4.78
C ASP A 2 3.61 -3.53 4.09
N LYS A 3 2.63 -3.11 3.28
CA LYS A 3 1.89 -4.02 2.41
C LYS A 3 2.69 -4.38 1.17
N ASP A 4 3.55 -3.48 0.73
CA ASP A 4 4.32 -3.59 -0.50
C ASP A 4 5.47 -4.61 -0.35
N PRO A 5 5.47 -5.71 -1.12
CA PRO A 5 6.52 -6.72 -1.05
C PRO A 5 7.91 -6.17 -1.38
N GLU A 6 8.03 -5.14 -2.24
CA GLU A 6 9.33 -4.54 -2.58
C GLU A 6 9.90 -3.77 -1.39
N ALA A 7 9.05 -3.02 -0.67
CA ALA A 7 9.45 -2.31 0.55
C ALA A 7 9.88 -3.30 1.65
N ILE A 8 9.17 -4.42 1.78
CA ILE A 8 9.53 -5.50 2.70
C ILE A 8 10.89 -6.10 2.33
N ALA A 9 11.12 -6.43 1.06
CA ALA A 9 12.40 -6.99 0.61
C ALA A 9 13.58 -6.03 0.86
N VAL A 10 13.39 -4.72 0.67
CA VAL A 10 14.40 -3.70 0.99
C VAL A 10 14.66 -3.66 2.50
N ALA A 11 13.60 -3.63 3.32
CA ALA A 11 13.75 -3.62 4.77
C ALA A 11 14.47 -4.88 5.28
N GLU A 12 14.13 -6.05 4.76
CA GLU A 12 14.77 -7.31 5.13
C GLU A 12 16.25 -7.30 4.73
N ARG A 13 16.58 -6.86 3.51
CA ARG A 13 17.97 -6.73 3.07
C ARG A 13 18.78 -5.80 3.97
N ASP A 14 18.23 -4.66 4.34
CA ASP A 14 18.97 -3.59 5.00
C ASP A 14 19.00 -3.74 6.54
N PHE A 15 17.96 -4.36 7.13
CA PHE A 15 17.77 -4.39 8.58
C PHE A 15 17.59 -5.78 9.21
N ALA A 16 17.37 -6.86 8.44
CA ALA A 16 17.23 -8.19 9.04
C ALA A 16 18.40 -8.66 9.92
N PRO A 17 19.67 -8.23 9.67
CA PRO A 17 20.77 -8.57 10.57
C PRO A 17 20.70 -7.90 11.95
N ASP A 18 19.91 -6.84 12.13
CA ASP A 18 19.77 -6.14 13.41
C ASP A 18 18.67 -6.82 14.26
N PRO A 19 19.01 -7.51 15.36
CA PRO A 19 18.03 -8.22 16.18
C PRO A 19 17.03 -7.30 16.89
N ARG A 20 17.25 -5.98 16.86
CA ARG A 20 16.32 -4.98 17.40
C ARG A 20 15.19 -4.63 16.44
N VAL A 21 15.32 -5.01 15.16
CA VAL A 21 14.34 -4.69 14.12
C VAL A 21 13.50 -5.92 13.83
N SER A 22 12.18 -5.76 13.85
CA SER A 22 11.24 -6.77 13.38
C SER A 22 10.45 -6.20 12.19
N ILE A 23 10.28 -7.02 11.16
CA ILE A 23 9.65 -6.62 9.90
C ILE A 23 8.40 -7.47 9.73
N PHE A 24 7.31 -6.83 9.30
CA PHE A 24 6.02 -7.48 9.11
C PHE A 24 5.43 -7.02 7.78
N ARG A 25 5.10 -7.97 6.90
CA ARG A 25 4.35 -7.69 5.67
C ARG A 25 2.86 -7.64 6.00
N GLY A 26 2.25 -6.46 5.87
CA GLY A 26 0.83 -6.28 6.16
C GLY A 26 0.38 -4.82 6.24
N SER A 27 -0.92 -4.66 6.40
CA SER A 27 -1.56 -3.35 6.60
C SER A 27 -1.20 -2.77 7.96
N PHE A 28 -1.07 -1.44 8.06
CA PHE A 28 -1.09 -0.78 9.36
C PHE A 28 -2.39 -1.06 10.13
N ALA A 29 -3.50 -1.35 9.43
CA ALA A 29 -4.76 -1.74 10.05
C ALA A 29 -4.66 -3.10 10.81
N GLN A 30 -3.65 -3.90 10.49
CA GLN A 30 -3.34 -5.17 11.15
C GLN A 30 -2.29 -5.02 12.25
N LEU A 31 -1.85 -3.79 12.59
CA LEU A 31 -0.80 -3.55 13.58
C LEU A 31 -1.05 -4.28 14.90
N LEU A 32 -2.27 -4.23 15.41
CA LEU A 32 -2.64 -4.88 16.68
C LEU A 32 -2.75 -6.41 16.60
N GLN A 33 -2.71 -6.98 15.40
CA GLN A 33 -2.67 -8.44 15.18
C GLN A 33 -1.24 -8.96 15.17
N TRP A 34 -0.23 -8.08 15.15
CA TRP A 34 1.16 -8.47 15.13
C TRP A 34 1.67 -8.74 16.55
N ASP A 35 2.08 -9.98 16.81
CA ASP A 35 2.55 -10.43 18.13
C ASP A 35 3.65 -9.56 18.74
N ALA A 36 4.52 -8.97 17.91
CA ALA A 36 5.59 -8.08 18.39
C ALA A 36 5.05 -6.82 19.11
N THR A 37 3.78 -6.50 18.91
CA THR A 37 3.10 -5.33 19.51
C THR A 37 2.27 -5.69 20.74
N ALA A 38 2.15 -6.98 21.09
CA ALA A 38 1.26 -7.46 22.15
C ALA A 38 1.61 -6.91 23.54
N ALA A 39 2.88 -6.59 23.78
CA ALA A 39 3.34 -5.97 25.03
C ALA A 39 3.03 -4.45 25.13
N GLY A 40 2.46 -3.86 24.08
CA GLY A 40 2.28 -2.42 23.93
C GLY A 40 3.41 -1.78 23.11
N LEU A 41 3.18 -0.53 22.70
CA LEU A 41 4.12 0.28 21.91
C LEU A 41 4.35 1.61 22.63
N ASP A 42 5.61 1.99 22.80
CA ASP A 42 5.98 3.30 23.37
C ASP A 42 5.72 4.45 22.39
N GLY A 43 5.67 4.16 21.10
CA GLY A 43 5.43 5.13 20.04
C GLY A 43 5.10 4.46 18.72
N VAL A 44 4.36 5.17 17.88
CA VAL A 44 3.96 4.72 16.54
C VAL A 44 4.18 5.87 15.57
N LEU A 45 4.82 5.57 14.43
CA LEU A 45 5.00 6.50 13.32
C LEU A 45 4.29 5.94 12.08
N PHE A 46 3.43 6.74 11.47
CA PHE A 46 2.84 6.47 10.17
C PHE A 46 3.30 7.53 9.19
N ASP A 47 4.06 7.10 8.19
CA ASP A 47 4.31 7.90 6.99
C ASP A 47 3.26 7.51 5.95
N LEU A 48 2.28 8.38 5.73
CA LEU A 48 1.13 8.10 4.89
C LEU A 48 1.31 8.74 3.51
N GLY A 49 1.17 7.92 2.48
CA GLY A 49 1.29 8.35 1.10
C GLY A 49 1.83 7.23 0.23
N VAL A 50 2.31 7.62 -0.95
CA VAL A 50 3.03 6.74 -1.88
C VAL A 50 4.52 7.01 -1.77
N SER A 51 5.31 5.96 -1.87
CA SER A 51 6.77 6.05 -1.84
C SER A 51 7.34 6.44 -3.22
N SER A 52 8.58 6.93 -3.26
CA SER A 52 9.25 7.24 -4.54
C SER A 52 9.32 6.04 -5.49
N PRO A 53 9.68 4.81 -5.06
CA PRO A 53 9.64 3.64 -5.94
C PRO A 53 8.28 3.42 -6.62
N GLN A 54 7.17 3.64 -5.90
CA GLN A 54 5.83 3.49 -6.47
C GLN A 54 5.54 4.51 -7.58
N LEU A 55 6.04 5.73 -7.44
CA LEU A 55 5.93 6.79 -8.46
C LEU A 55 6.95 6.62 -9.59
N ASP A 56 8.09 6.00 -9.31
CA ASP A 56 9.21 5.93 -10.24
C ASP A 56 9.23 4.69 -11.12
N VAL A 57 8.69 3.58 -10.64
CA VAL A 57 8.57 2.32 -11.39
C VAL A 57 7.26 2.34 -12.17
N ALA A 58 7.36 2.38 -13.50
CA ALA A 58 6.20 2.55 -14.37
C ALA A 58 5.18 1.41 -14.23
N GLU A 59 5.69 0.20 -14.01
CA GLU A 59 4.93 -1.04 -13.82
C GLU A 59 3.99 -1.00 -12.60
N ARG A 60 4.24 -0.09 -11.65
CA ARG A 60 3.38 0.11 -10.46
C ARG A 60 2.12 0.93 -10.78
N GLY A 61 2.12 1.67 -11.88
CA GLY A 61 0.94 2.38 -12.38
C GLY A 61 0.52 3.63 -11.61
N PHE A 62 1.31 4.13 -10.66
CA PHE A 62 0.99 5.37 -9.92
C PHE A 62 1.40 6.65 -10.67
N SER A 63 2.25 6.54 -11.68
CA SER A 63 2.76 7.69 -12.42
C SER A 63 1.84 8.04 -13.59
N PHE A 64 1.50 9.32 -13.72
CA PHE A 64 0.86 9.84 -14.95
C PHE A 64 1.88 10.19 -16.04
N GLY A 65 3.17 10.30 -15.69
CA GLY A 65 4.23 10.72 -16.61
C GLY A 65 5.02 9.57 -17.24
N LYS A 66 4.82 8.34 -16.76
CA LYS A 66 5.48 7.13 -17.25
C LYS A 66 4.41 6.17 -17.76
N ASP A 67 4.62 5.59 -18.93
CA ASP A 67 3.68 4.63 -19.50
C ASP A 67 3.81 3.27 -18.81
N GLY A 68 2.69 2.71 -18.37
CA GLY A 68 2.63 1.49 -17.56
C GLY A 68 1.20 1.01 -17.36
N PRO A 69 1.01 -0.21 -16.83
CA PRO A 69 -0.32 -0.71 -16.52
C PRO A 69 -0.99 0.18 -15.47
N LEU A 70 -2.29 0.42 -15.61
CA LEU A 70 -3.09 1.13 -14.62
C LEU A 70 -3.39 0.21 -13.41
N ASP A 71 -2.36 -0.07 -12.62
CA ASP A 71 -2.45 -0.94 -11.44
C ASP A 71 -2.82 -0.15 -10.18
N MET A 72 -1.93 0.72 -9.71
CA MET A 72 -2.10 1.59 -8.53
C MET A 72 -2.32 0.87 -7.19
N ARG A 73 -2.06 -0.44 -7.10
CA ARG A 73 -2.11 -1.17 -5.82
C ARG A 73 -0.81 -1.04 -5.03
N MET A 74 -0.94 -0.79 -3.72
CA MET A 74 0.19 -0.84 -2.78
C MET A 74 0.72 -2.28 -2.62
N ASP A 75 -0.19 -3.24 -2.53
CA ASP A 75 0.11 -4.68 -2.60
C ASP A 75 -0.35 -5.23 -3.95
N PRO A 76 0.57 -5.50 -4.89
CA PRO A 76 0.21 -6.01 -6.21
C PRO A 76 -0.31 -7.46 -6.18
N ASP A 77 -0.13 -8.18 -5.07
CA ASP A 77 -0.55 -9.58 -4.93
C ASP A 77 -2.00 -9.73 -4.44
N SER A 78 -2.67 -8.63 -4.04
CA SER A 78 -4.03 -8.67 -3.51
C SER A 78 -4.92 -7.56 -4.07
N GLY A 79 -6.24 -7.72 -3.90
CA GLY A 79 -7.22 -6.71 -4.30
C GLY A 79 -7.45 -6.57 -5.80
N GLU A 80 -8.19 -5.51 -6.16
CA GLU A 80 -8.55 -5.15 -7.53
C GLU A 80 -7.64 -4.00 -8.02
N SER A 81 -7.09 -4.12 -9.23
CA SER A 81 -6.33 -3.03 -9.85
C SER A 81 -7.24 -1.88 -10.28
N ALA A 82 -6.69 -0.67 -10.41
CA ALA A 82 -7.44 0.49 -10.91
C ALA A 82 -8.04 0.24 -12.31
N ALA A 83 -7.32 -0.44 -13.21
CA ALA A 83 -7.84 -0.86 -14.51
C ALA A 83 -9.06 -1.79 -14.38
N GLN A 84 -9.02 -2.78 -13.49
CA GLN A 84 -10.15 -3.68 -13.30
C GLN A 84 -11.35 -2.93 -12.71
N TRP A 85 -11.12 -2.06 -11.74
CA TRP A 85 -12.17 -1.26 -11.10
C TRP A 85 -12.88 -0.35 -12.13
N ILE A 86 -12.12 0.47 -12.88
CA ILE A 86 -12.69 1.40 -13.87
C ILE A 86 -13.51 0.66 -14.94
N ASN A 87 -13.06 -0.52 -15.38
CA ASN A 87 -13.77 -1.31 -16.39
C ASN A 87 -15.03 -2.02 -15.84
N ARG A 88 -15.23 -2.05 -14.53
CA ARG A 88 -16.36 -2.74 -13.87
C ARG A 88 -17.41 -1.77 -13.34
N VAL A 89 -17.03 -0.61 -12.82
CA VAL A 89 -17.94 0.32 -12.14
C VAL A 89 -18.72 1.19 -13.13
N GLU A 90 -19.84 1.76 -12.67
CA GLU A 90 -20.62 2.72 -13.45
C GLU A 90 -19.98 4.11 -13.43
N ASP A 91 -20.20 4.89 -14.49
CA ASP A 91 -19.73 6.28 -14.63
C ASP A 91 -20.05 7.15 -13.40
N ARG A 92 -21.20 6.90 -12.76
CA ARG A 92 -21.60 7.60 -11.55
C ARG A 92 -20.66 7.33 -10.37
N GLU A 93 -20.25 6.09 -10.19
CA GLU A 93 -19.32 5.70 -9.12
C GLU A 93 -17.97 6.37 -9.35
N ILE A 94 -17.47 6.38 -10.59
CA ILE A 94 -16.24 7.10 -10.98
C ILE A 94 -16.36 8.60 -10.64
N ALA A 95 -17.48 9.23 -11.03
CA ALA A 95 -17.71 10.64 -10.75
C ALA A 95 -17.78 10.95 -9.25
N ASP A 96 -18.34 10.04 -8.44
CA ASP A 96 -18.41 10.20 -6.99
C ASP A 96 -17.02 10.11 -6.35
N VAL A 97 -16.16 9.17 -6.79
CA VAL A 97 -14.75 9.08 -6.33
C VAL A 97 -13.97 10.34 -6.67
N LEU A 98 -14.08 10.83 -7.90
CA LEU A 98 -13.35 12.03 -8.35
C LEU A 98 -13.81 13.31 -7.64
N ARG A 99 -15.07 13.36 -7.17
CA ARG A 99 -15.63 14.50 -6.44
C ARG A 99 -15.31 14.45 -4.95
N SER A 100 -15.17 13.26 -4.38
CA SER A 100 -14.91 13.05 -2.96
C SER A 100 -13.40 13.16 -2.64
N PRO A 101 -13.00 13.86 -1.56
CA PRO A 101 -11.61 13.83 -1.08
C PRO A 101 -11.24 12.50 -0.38
N ALA A 102 -12.19 11.58 -0.20
CA ALA A 102 -11.97 10.27 0.43
C ALA A 102 -12.39 9.12 -0.51
N PRO A 103 -11.64 8.01 -0.57
CA PRO A 103 -11.96 6.87 -1.43
C PRO A 103 -13.30 6.23 -1.01
N PRO A 104 -14.07 5.67 -1.95
CA PRO A 104 -15.28 4.93 -1.62
C PRO A 104 -14.89 3.65 -0.88
N ASN A 105 -15.54 3.39 0.26
CA ASN A 105 -15.57 2.13 1.02
C ASN A 105 -14.48 1.10 0.65
N SER A 106 -13.29 1.22 1.25
CA SER A 106 -12.29 0.15 1.23
C SER A 106 -12.88 -1.12 1.85
N PRO A 107 -12.97 -2.25 1.12
CA PRO A 107 -13.30 -3.52 1.76
C PRO A 107 -12.18 -3.87 2.75
N SER A 108 -12.60 -4.39 3.91
CA SER A 108 -11.74 -4.83 5.01
C SER A 108 -10.86 -6.02 4.62
#